data_AF-A0A4P7DZM8-F1
#
_entry.id   AF-A0A4P7DZM8-F1
#
_cell.length_a   1.000
_cell.length_b   1.000
_cell.length_c   1.000
_cell.angle_alpha   90.00
_cell.angle_beta   90.00
_cell.angle_gamma   90.00
#
_symmetry.space_group_name_H-M   'P 1'
#
loop_
_entity.id
_entity.type
_entity.pdbx_description
1 polymer ?
#
loop_
_entity_poly.entity_id
_entity_poly.type
_entity_poly.pdbx_seq_one_letter_code
_entity_poly.pdbx_strand_id
1 'polypeptide(L)'
;MFISVRQLEEAAFAADHLVNPVNGNNPMVLVYYRNYTATAFFTGYTKKAGAVYLDSTTNKRISKSKWTNEMKAFALEKEKLVPAAPHTMKPTIFGYIMMLAVVGFFGYMAYDSLKPAKPIPAEYTVLLKEPKAGDMYYGRYEQMEPGERVARKAGFGWFKVLNNQNGNIEVALNKHMSSNHKPSKDMDQVDFEESGKLVRIQSQESYELKLRSEDKTLEFYFTEKK
;
A
#
# COMPACT_ATOMS: atom_id res chain seq x y z
N MET A 1 -13.64 -20.37 -6.96
CA MET A 1 -13.26 -21.04 -5.70
C MET A 1 -11.79 -20.71 -5.43
N PHE A 2 -11.48 -19.99 -4.34
CA PHE A 2 -10.12 -19.49 -4.08
C PHE A 2 -9.13 -20.55 -3.57
N ILE A 3 -9.66 -21.56 -2.86
CA ILE A 3 -8.92 -22.70 -2.34
C ILE A 3 -9.80 -23.94 -2.51
N SER A 4 -9.22 -25.02 -3.02
CA SER A 4 -9.85 -26.34 -3.09
C SER A 4 -8.88 -27.39 -2.57
N VAL A 5 -9.41 -28.34 -1.80
CA VAL A 5 -8.66 -29.48 -1.29
C VAL A 5 -9.45 -30.73 -1.63
N ARG A 6 -8.80 -31.69 -2.28
CA ARG A 6 -9.41 -32.97 -2.68
C ARG A 6 -8.50 -34.11 -2.22
N GLN A 7 -9.10 -35.23 -1.85
CA GLN A 7 -8.39 -36.49 -1.64
C GLN A 7 -8.47 -37.31 -2.92
N LEU A 8 -7.32 -37.71 -3.46
CA LEU A 8 -7.21 -38.56 -4.64
C LEU A 8 -6.72 -39.93 -4.22
N GLU A 9 -7.36 -40.97 -4.74
CA GLU A 9 -6.92 -42.35 -4.59
C GLU A 9 -5.79 -42.61 -5.59
N GLU A 10 -4.61 -42.97 -5.09
CA GLU A 10 -3.41 -43.19 -5.91
C GLU A 10 -3.14 -44.67 -6.16
N ALA A 11 -3.45 -45.52 -5.17
CA ALA A 11 -3.26 -46.96 -5.25
C ALA A 11 -4.14 -47.68 -4.23
N ALA A 12 -4.59 -48.89 -4.58
CA ALA A 12 -5.30 -49.79 -3.70
C ALA A 12 -4.66 -51.19 -3.79
N PHE A 13 -4.50 -51.84 -2.64
CA PHE A 13 -3.91 -53.17 -2.51
C PHE A 13 -4.81 -54.05 -1.66
N ALA A 14 -5.16 -55.23 -2.16
CA ALA A 14 -5.88 -56.23 -1.38
C ALA A 14 -5.04 -56.67 -0.17
N ALA A 15 -5.68 -56.76 1.00
CA ALA A 15 -5.05 -57.16 2.25
C ALA A 15 -5.64 -58.47 2.78
N ASP A 16 -5.84 -59.45 1.89
CA ASP A 16 -6.56 -60.71 2.16
C ASP A 16 -5.87 -61.60 3.20
N HIS A 17 -4.56 -61.42 3.39
CA HIS A 17 -3.74 -62.14 4.37
C HIS A 17 -3.81 -61.51 5.77
N LEU A 18 -4.48 -60.38 5.93
CA LEU A 18 -4.59 -59.67 7.20
C LEU A 18 -6.06 -59.66 7.68
N VAL A 19 -6.25 -59.83 8.99
CA VAL A 19 -7.58 -59.83 9.60
C VAL A 19 -7.98 -58.42 10.01
N ASN A 20 -9.21 -58.01 9.68
CA ASN A 20 -9.74 -56.72 10.09
C ASN A 20 -9.97 -56.67 11.62
N PRO A 21 -9.31 -55.76 12.35
CA PRO A 21 -9.37 -55.71 13.83
C PRO A 21 -10.70 -55.17 14.38
N VAL A 22 -11.58 -54.65 13.53
CA VAL A 22 -12.93 -54.19 13.92
C VAL A 22 -13.96 -55.28 13.68
N ASN A 23 -13.90 -55.93 12.51
CA ASN A 23 -14.81 -57.00 12.09
C ASN A 23 -14.01 -58.11 11.40
N GLY A 24 -13.62 -59.16 12.11
CA GLY A 24 -12.70 -60.19 11.59
C GLY A 24 -13.18 -60.96 10.35
N ASN A 25 -14.49 -61.00 10.10
CA ASN A 25 -15.07 -61.65 8.92
C ASN A 25 -15.10 -60.76 7.66
N ASN A 26 -14.84 -59.45 7.80
CA ASN A 26 -14.94 -58.54 6.66
C ASN A 26 -13.57 -58.38 5.97
N PRO A 27 -13.50 -58.57 4.64
CA PRO A 27 -12.28 -58.32 3.89
C PRO A 27 -11.91 -56.84 3.93
N MET A 28 -10.62 -56.54 3.92
CA MET A 28 -10.12 -55.16 3.95
C MET A 28 -9.14 -54.89 2.81
N VAL A 29 -9.10 -53.62 2.41
CA VAL A 29 -8.22 -53.13 1.36
C VAL A 29 -7.38 -51.99 1.92
N LEU A 30 -6.10 -51.98 1.57
CA LEU A 30 -5.18 -50.88 1.85
C LEU A 30 -5.25 -49.87 0.71
N VAL A 31 -5.67 -48.64 1.00
CA VAL A 31 -5.78 -47.55 0.02
C VAL A 31 -4.82 -46.43 0.39
N TYR A 32 -4.15 -45.85 -0.61
CA TYR A 32 -3.31 -44.67 -0.47
C TYR A 32 -4.02 -43.44 -1.01
N TYR A 33 -4.23 -42.47 -0.14
CA TYR A 33 -4.79 -41.17 -0.51
C TYR A 33 -3.72 -40.10 -0.56
N ARG A 34 -3.76 -39.25 -1.58
CA ARG A 34 -2.96 -38.03 -1.67
C ARG A 34 -3.86 -36.82 -1.66
N ASN A 35 -3.49 -35.80 -0.88
CA ASN A 35 -4.23 -34.56 -0.92
C ASN A 35 -3.73 -33.73 -2.10
N TYR A 36 -4.67 -33.30 -2.94
CA TYR A 36 -4.47 -32.30 -3.96
C TYR A 36 -4.99 -30.96 -3.44
N THR A 37 -4.15 -29.94 -3.50
CA THR A 37 -4.51 -28.56 -3.16
C THR A 37 -4.43 -27.70 -4.40
N ALA A 38 -5.45 -26.91 -4.65
CA ALA A 38 -5.44 -25.94 -5.73
C ALA A 38 -5.98 -24.60 -5.24
N THR A 39 -5.18 -23.58 -5.42
CA THR A 39 -5.52 -22.18 -5.18
C THR A 39 -5.47 -21.40 -6.49
N ALA A 40 -5.86 -20.14 -6.45
CA ALA A 40 -5.72 -19.24 -7.61
C ALA A 40 -4.25 -19.12 -8.08
N PHE A 41 -3.28 -19.25 -7.18
CA PHE A 41 -1.87 -18.96 -7.45
C PHE A 41 -0.99 -20.21 -7.61
N PHE A 42 -1.35 -21.31 -6.96
CA PHE A 42 -0.57 -22.53 -6.97
C PHE A 42 -1.45 -23.76 -6.89
N THR A 43 -0.93 -24.85 -7.46
CA THR A 43 -1.48 -26.19 -7.32
C THR A 43 -0.41 -27.09 -6.74
N GLY A 44 -0.80 -28.13 -6.02
CA GLY A 44 0.17 -29.01 -5.37
C GLY A 44 -0.43 -30.31 -4.92
N TYR A 45 0.44 -31.29 -4.77
CA TYR A 45 0.12 -32.58 -4.18
C TYR A 45 0.95 -32.76 -2.91
N THR A 46 0.39 -33.43 -1.90
CA THR A 46 1.20 -33.82 -0.74
C THR A 46 2.31 -34.77 -1.16
N LYS A 47 3.53 -34.50 -0.69
CA LYS A 47 4.74 -35.26 -1.05
C LYS A 47 4.58 -36.77 -0.84
N LYS A 48 3.91 -37.17 0.25
CA LYS A 48 3.62 -38.56 0.58
C LYS A 48 2.12 -38.83 0.46
N ALA A 49 1.79 -40.04 0.01
CA ALA A 49 0.42 -40.54 0.09
C ALA A 49 0.21 -41.18 1.47
N GLY A 50 -0.96 -40.95 2.06
CA GLY A 50 -1.34 -41.53 3.35
C GLY A 50 -2.04 -42.87 3.16
N ALA A 51 -1.51 -43.92 3.78
CA ALA A 51 -2.16 -45.22 3.88
C ALA A 51 -3.41 -45.16 4.78
N VAL A 52 -4.48 -45.82 4.34
CA VAL A 52 -5.74 -46.02 5.05
C VAL A 52 -6.26 -47.42 4.74
N TYR A 53 -6.63 -48.19 5.77
CA TYR A 53 -7.37 -49.44 5.56
C TYR A 53 -8.86 -49.17 5.53
N LEU A 54 -9.54 -49.74 4.54
CA LEU A 54 -11.00 -49.72 4.39
C LEU A 54 -11.54 -51.13 4.58
N ASP A 55 -12.63 -51.24 5.34
CA ASP A 55 -13.49 -52.42 5.31
C ASP A 55 -14.22 -52.45 3.98
N SER A 56 -14.03 -53.49 3.17
CA SER A 56 -14.55 -53.56 1.80
C SER A 56 -16.07 -53.71 1.75
N THR A 57 -16.67 -54.24 2.82
CA THR A 57 -18.12 -54.45 2.92
C THR A 57 -18.83 -53.19 3.38
N THR A 58 -18.26 -52.47 4.35
CA THR A 58 -18.89 -51.27 4.93
C THR A 58 -18.35 -49.95 4.40
N ASN A 59 -17.27 -50.00 3.62
CA ASN A 59 -16.48 -48.87 3.13
C ASN A 59 -16.03 -47.90 4.25
N LYS A 60 -15.93 -48.41 5.48
CA LYS A 60 -15.53 -47.62 6.65
C LYS A 60 -14.03 -47.67 6.84
N ARG A 61 -13.46 -46.50 7.18
CA ARG A 61 -12.04 -46.35 7.52
C ARG A 61 -11.71 -47.01 8.84
N ILE A 62 -10.70 -47.87 8.86
CA ILE A 62 -10.15 -48.46 10.08
C ILE A 62 -9.14 -47.48 10.68
N SER A 63 -9.43 -46.99 11.90
CA SER A 63 -8.57 -46.05 12.62
C SER A 63 -7.15 -46.57 12.77
N LYS A 64 -6.14 -45.69 12.58
CA LYS A 64 -4.71 -46.00 12.76
C LYS A 64 -4.37 -46.54 14.16
N SER A 65 -5.14 -46.17 15.18
CA SER A 65 -4.97 -46.70 16.53
C SER A 65 -5.25 -48.20 16.64
N LYS A 66 -6.07 -48.75 15.73
CA LYS A 66 -6.43 -50.17 15.71
C LYS A 66 -5.51 -51.01 14.82
N TRP A 67 -4.49 -50.39 14.20
CA TRP A 67 -3.62 -51.11 13.27
C TRP A 67 -2.67 -52.02 14.02
N THR A 68 -2.66 -53.30 13.64
CA THR A 68 -1.68 -54.27 14.12
C THR A 68 -0.29 -53.95 13.56
N ASN A 69 0.75 -54.56 14.13
CA ASN A 69 2.12 -54.37 13.63
C ASN A 69 2.29 -54.92 12.21
N GLU A 70 1.60 -56.01 11.87
CA GLU A 70 1.56 -56.59 10.53
C GLU A 70 0.93 -55.63 9.52
N MET A 71 -0.20 -54.99 9.88
CA MET A 71 -0.83 -53.97 9.05
C MET A 71 0.10 -52.78 8.77
N LYS A 72 0.89 -52.36 9.77
CA LYS A 72 1.87 -51.28 9.60
C LYS A 72 3.02 -51.72 8.70
N ALA A 73 3.53 -52.94 8.87
CA ALA A 73 4.60 -53.49 8.04
C ALA A 73 4.16 -53.63 6.57
N PHE A 74 2.96 -54.17 6.32
CA PHE A 74 2.39 -54.28 4.99
C PHE A 74 2.21 -52.91 4.32
N ALA A 75 1.73 -51.91 5.08
CA ALA A 75 1.61 -50.54 4.57
C ALA A 75 2.97 -49.89 4.26
N LEU A 76 4.04 -50.24 4.98
CA LEU A 76 5.39 -49.74 4.66
C LEU A 76 5.98 -50.44 3.42
N GLU A 77 5.69 -51.74 3.24
CA GLU A 77 6.12 -52.49 2.08
C GLU A 77 5.46 -51.95 0.80
N LYS A 78 4.14 -51.77 0.82
CA LYS A 78 3.38 -51.29 -0.34
C LYS A 78 3.53 -49.81 -0.62
N GLU A 79 3.97 -49.00 0.35
CA GLU A 79 4.25 -47.56 0.12
C GLU A 79 5.28 -47.35 -1.00
N LYS A 80 6.23 -48.28 -1.15
CA LYS A 80 7.26 -48.22 -2.20
C LYS A 80 6.70 -48.40 -3.62
N LEU A 81 5.52 -49.01 -3.74
CA LEU A 81 4.84 -49.26 -5.01
C LEU A 81 3.88 -48.13 -5.39
N VAL A 82 3.66 -47.17 -4.48
CA VAL A 82 2.78 -46.03 -4.73
C VAL A 82 3.49 -45.03 -5.65
N PRO A 83 2.85 -44.57 -6.75
CA PRO A 83 3.44 -43.58 -7.63
C PRO A 83 3.87 -42.32 -6.88
N ALA A 84 5.04 -41.78 -7.20
CA ALA A 84 5.49 -40.51 -6.63
C ALA A 84 4.54 -39.36 -7.01
N ALA A 85 4.49 -38.31 -6.19
CA ALA A 85 3.70 -37.12 -6.50
C ALA A 85 4.21 -36.48 -7.81
N PRO A 86 3.33 -36.16 -8.78
CA PRO A 86 3.75 -35.54 -10.05
C PRO A 86 4.51 -34.21 -9.82
N HIS A 87 4.08 -33.45 -8.82
CA HIS A 87 4.77 -32.26 -8.31
C HIS A 87 4.25 -31.94 -6.91
N THR A 88 5.10 -31.35 -6.07
CA THR A 88 4.70 -30.91 -4.73
C THR A 88 4.00 -29.56 -4.75
N MET A 89 4.52 -28.62 -5.55
CA MET A 89 3.96 -27.28 -5.71
C MET A 89 4.32 -26.75 -7.10
N LYS A 90 3.34 -26.22 -7.82
CA LYS A 90 3.49 -25.62 -9.13
C LYS A 90 2.65 -24.34 -9.21
N PRO A 91 3.24 -23.18 -9.56
CA PRO A 91 2.46 -21.97 -9.79
C PRO A 91 1.48 -22.17 -10.95
N THR A 92 0.29 -21.57 -10.84
CA THR A 92 -0.65 -21.48 -11.95
C THR A 92 -0.19 -20.40 -12.94
N ILE A 93 -0.76 -20.38 -14.15
CA ILE A 93 -0.52 -19.29 -15.12
C ILE A 93 -0.81 -17.93 -14.47
N PHE A 94 -1.91 -17.84 -13.72
CA PHE A 94 -2.26 -16.64 -12.96
C PHE A 94 -1.22 -16.31 -11.88
N GLY A 95 -0.69 -17.32 -11.18
CA GLY A 95 0.42 -17.15 -10.24
C GLY A 95 1.67 -16.55 -10.88
N TYR A 96 2.03 -16.99 -12.09
CA TYR A 96 3.15 -16.39 -12.84
C TYR A 96 2.89 -14.93 -13.24
N ILE A 97 1.68 -14.61 -13.72
CA ILE A 97 1.31 -13.23 -14.07
C ILE A 97 1.41 -12.33 -12.84
N MET A 98 0.88 -12.77 -11.70
CA MET A 98 0.97 -12.00 -10.46
C MET A 98 2.43 -11.82 -10.01
N MET A 99 3.26 -12.86 -10.12
CA MET A 99 4.68 -12.76 -9.79
C MET A 99 5.39 -11.71 -10.66
N LEU A 100 5.13 -11.69 -11.96
CA LEU A 100 5.67 -10.67 -12.88
C LEU A 100 5.16 -9.26 -12.52
N ALA A 101 3.88 -9.12 -12.16
CA ALA A 101 3.31 -7.84 -11.75
C ALA A 101 3.99 -7.29 -10.48
N VAL A 102 4.23 -8.16 -9.50
CA VAL A 102 4.93 -7.78 -8.26
C VAL A 102 6.37 -7.34 -8.56
N VAL A 103 7.10 -8.12 -9.38
CA VAL A 103 8.46 -7.76 -9.79
C VAL A 103 8.48 -6.42 -10.55
N GLY A 104 7.55 -6.22 -11.49
CA GLY A 104 7.43 -4.97 -12.24
C GLY A 104 7.10 -3.77 -11.35
N PHE A 105 6.21 -3.95 -10.37
CA PHE A 105 5.86 -2.91 -9.40
C PHE A 105 7.07 -2.47 -8.56
N PHE A 106 7.81 -3.42 -8.00
CA PHE A 106 9.02 -3.08 -7.23
C PHE A 106 10.14 -2.52 -8.13
N GLY A 107 10.28 -3.04 -9.34
CA GLY A 107 11.20 -2.47 -10.34
C GLY A 107 10.87 -1.03 -10.69
N TYR A 108 9.59 -0.70 -10.83
CA TYR A 108 9.12 0.67 -11.05
C TYR A 108 9.43 1.58 -9.86
N MET A 109 9.13 1.15 -8.63
CA MET A 109 9.43 1.95 -7.43
C MET A 109 10.94 2.21 -7.27
N ALA A 110 11.78 1.22 -7.56
CA ALA A 110 13.22 1.38 -7.54
C ALA A 110 13.70 2.34 -8.64
N TYR A 111 13.12 2.26 -9.85
CA TYR A 111 13.43 3.18 -10.93
C TYR A 111 13.05 4.62 -10.60
N ASP A 112 11.86 4.84 -10.04
CA ASP A 112 11.37 6.17 -9.68
C ASP A 112 12.20 6.80 -8.55
N SER A 113 12.62 6.00 -7.56
CA SER A 113 13.44 6.48 -6.45
C SER A 113 14.88 6.82 -6.84
N LEU A 114 15.44 6.13 -7.84
CA LEU A 114 16.80 6.38 -8.34
C LEU A 114 16.84 7.46 -9.42
N LYS A 115 15.69 7.87 -9.96
CA LYS A 115 15.63 8.89 -11.00
C LYS A 115 16.07 10.25 -10.42
N PRO A 116 17.00 10.98 -11.07
CA PRO A 116 17.38 12.30 -10.59
C PRO A 116 16.17 13.22 -10.54
N ALA A 117 16.09 14.05 -9.49
CA ALA A 117 15.04 15.03 -9.33
C ALA A 117 14.93 15.89 -10.60
N LYS A 118 13.70 16.06 -11.09
CA LYS A 118 13.47 16.98 -12.21
C LYS A 118 13.95 18.38 -11.79
N PRO A 119 14.64 19.13 -12.68
CA PRO A 119 15.06 20.48 -12.35
C PRO A 119 13.83 21.31 -11.98
N ILE A 120 13.90 21.98 -10.83
CA ILE A 120 12.83 22.88 -10.36
C ILE A 120 12.74 24.02 -11.38
N PRO A 121 11.57 24.25 -12.02
CA PRO A 121 11.43 25.32 -12.99
C PRO A 121 11.77 26.68 -12.37
N ALA A 122 12.40 27.57 -13.14
CA ALA A 122 12.90 28.85 -12.63
C ALA A 122 11.83 29.71 -11.94
N GLU A 123 10.57 29.59 -12.36
CA GLU A 123 9.39 30.23 -11.74
C GLU A 123 9.22 29.88 -10.25
N TYR A 124 9.64 28.70 -9.82
CA TYR A 124 9.58 28.25 -8.41
C TYR A 124 10.86 28.58 -7.61
N THR A 125 11.88 29.15 -8.26
CA THR A 125 13.08 29.62 -7.53
C THR A 125 12.98 31.08 -7.11
N VAL A 126 12.00 31.81 -7.65
CA VAL A 126 11.82 33.25 -7.37
C VAL A 126 11.37 33.49 -5.93
N LEU A 127 10.59 32.56 -5.36
CA LEU A 127 10.17 32.59 -3.95
C LEU A 127 11.28 32.23 -2.95
N LEU A 128 12.34 31.55 -3.39
CA LEU A 128 13.51 31.22 -2.56
C LEU A 128 14.43 32.44 -2.34
N LYS A 129 14.25 33.52 -3.11
CA LYS A 129 15.00 34.76 -2.92
C LYS A 129 14.35 35.57 -1.80
N GLU A 130 15.18 36.16 -0.93
CA GLU A 130 14.70 37.05 0.12
C GLU A 130 13.82 38.18 -0.45
N PRO A 131 12.68 38.49 0.19
CA PRO A 131 11.82 39.60 -0.23
C PRO A 131 12.55 40.95 -0.14
N LYS A 132 12.46 41.76 -1.18
CA LYS A 132 13.01 43.12 -1.24
C LYS A 132 11.89 44.15 -1.26
N ALA A 133 12.19 45.36 -0.81
CA ALA A 133 11.27 46.48 -0.94
C ALA A 133 10.91 46.69 -2.42
N GLY A 134 9.61 46.78 -2.70
CA GLY A 134 9.06 46.88 -4.05
C GLY A 134 8.62 45.55 -4.67
N ASP A 135 9.01 44.41 -4.12
CA ASP A 135 8.58 43.10 -4.62
C ASP A 135 7.07 42.92 -4.46
N MET A 136 6.44 42.31 -5.47
CA MET A 136 5.02 41.98 -5.44
C MET A 136 4.82 40.48 -5.36
N TYR A 137 3.94 40.07 -4.45
CA TYR A 137 3.61 38.68 -4.21
C TYR A 137 2.12 38.47 -4.39
N TYR A 138 1.75 37.33 -4.97
CA TYR A 138 0.36 36.94 -5.08
C TYR A 138 0.10 35.74 -4.16
N GLY A 139 -1.03 35.79 -3.44
CA GLY A 139 -1.33 34.77 -2.45
C GLY A 139 -2.63 34.99 -1.70
N ARG A 140 -2.68 34.44 -0.49
CA ARG A 140 -3.78 34.63 0.47
C ARG A 140 -3.28 35.23 1.78
N TYR A 141 -4.16 35.91 2.48
CA TYR A 141 -3.98 36.26 3.88
C TYR A 141 -5.12 35.69 4.73
N GLU A 142 -4.80 35.39 5.97
CA GLU A 142 -5.73 34.93 6.98
C GLU A 142 -5.50 35.74 8.26
N GLN A 143 -6.57 36.31 8.80
CA GLN A 143 -6.57 37.06 10.04
C GLN A 143 -7.42 36.31 11.07
N MET A 144 -6.79 35.96 12.19
CA MET A 144 -7.33 35.22 13.31
C MET A 144 -7.52 36.15 14.52
N GLU A 145 -8.44 35.82 15.41
CA GLU A 145 -8.53 36.48 16.71
C GLU A 145 -7.52 35.89 17.71
N PRO A 146 -7.03 36.68 18.68
CA PRO A 146 -6.14 36.18 19.71
C PRO A 146 -6.74 34.98 20.47
N GLY A 147 -6.17 33.79 20.27
CA GLY A 147 -6.60 32.55 20.93
C GLY A 147 -7.53 31.66 20.09
N GLU A 148 -7.98 32.12 18.93
CA GLU A 148 -8.78 31.30 18.01
C GLU A 148 -7.91 30.64 16.92
N ARG A 149 -8.34 29.46 16.45
CA ARG A 149 -7.68 28.72 15.35
C ARG A 149 -8.34 28.91 13.98
N VAL A 150 -9.45 29.64 13.93
CA VAL A 150 -10.23 29.85 12.71
C VAL A 150 -10.06 31.29 12.27
N ALA A 151 -9.79 31.51 10.98
CA ALA A 151 -9.65 32.85 10.43
C ALA A 151 -11.02 33.55 10.38
N ARG A 152 -11.12 34.72 11.01
CA ARG A 152 -12.32 35.59 10.95
C ARG A 152 -12.39 36.34 9.63
N LYS A 153 -11.24 36.65 9.04
CA LYS A 153 -11.14 37.31 7.73
C LYS A 153 -10.07 36.62 6.91
N ALA A 154 -10.39 36.29 5.67
CA ALA A 154 -9.44 35.76 4.72
C ALA A 154 -9.69 36.38 3.34
N GLY A 155 -8.66 36.42 2.51
CA GLY A 155 -8.80 36.89 1.14
C GLY A 155 -7.58 36.62 0.29
N PHE A 156 -7.76 36.75 -1.02
CA PHE A 156 -6.75 36.54 -2.05
C PHE A 156 -6.48 37.82 -2.84
N GLY A 157 -5.22 38.01 -3.24
CA GLY A 157 -4.83 39.13 -4.08
C GLY A 157 -3.33 39.36 -4.11
N TRP A 158 -2.97 40.55 -4.56
CA TRP A 158 -1.58 41.01 -4.63
C TRP A 158 -1.18 41.72 -3.33
N PHE A 159 0.07 41.54 -2.96
CA PHE A 159 0.69 42.11 -1.78
C PHE A 159 2.01 42.75 -2.20
N LYS A 160 2.29 43.94 -1.68
CA LYS A 160 3.53 44.66 -1.97
C LYS A 160 4.40 44.72 -0.72
N VAL A 161 5.67 44.38 -0.85
CA VAL A 161 6.65 44.59 0.22
C VAL A 161 7.02 46.07 0.22
N LEU A 162 6.66 46.79 1.27
CA LEU A 162 7.01 48.20 1.44
C LEU A 162 8.44 48.36 1.95
N ASN A 163 8.82 47.52 2.91
CA ASN A 163 10.13 47.55 3.53
C ASN A 163 10.54 46.16 4.02
N ASN A 164 11.83 45.87 4.02
CA ASN A 164 12.40 44.70 4.68
C ASN A 164 13.64 45.17 5.45
N GLN A 165 13.52 45.27 6.78
CA GLN A 165 14.62 45.60 7.67
C GLN A 165 14.84 44.46 8.67
N ASN A 166 16.02 43.85 8.63
CA ASN A 166 16.44 42.80 9.58
C ASN A 166 15.42 41.65 9.74
N GLY A 167 14.73 41.25 8.66
CA GLY A 167 13.75 40.16 8.68
C GLY A 167 12.34 40.54 9.14
N ASN A 168 12.11 41.81 9.49
CA ASN A 168 10.77 42.37 9.66
C ASN A 168 10.32 42.95 8.30
N ILE A 169 9.33 42.29 7.71
CA ILE A 169 8.79 42.62 6.40
C ILE A 169 7.49 43.39 6.60
N GLU A 170 7.41 44.58 6.03
CA GLU A 170 6.19 45.35 5.98
C GLU A 170 5.46 45.07 4.67
N VAL A 171 4.25 44.50 4.77
CA VAL A 171 3.45 44.07 3.63
C VAL A 171 2.19 44.91 3.52
N ALA A 172 1.99 45.57 2.38
CA ALA A 172 0.74 46.26 2.05
C ALA A 172 -0.21 45.34 1.28
N LEU A 173 -1.48 45.38 1.66
CA LEU A 173 -2.56 44.71 0.93
C LEU A 173 -2.99 45.56 -0.27
N ASN A 174 -3.41 44.92 -1.35
CA ASN A 174 -4.12 45.60 -2.43
C ASN A 174 -5.51 46.05 -1.93
N LYS A 175 -6.03 47.18 -2.39
CA LYS A 175 -7.37 47.67 -2.02
C LYS A 175 -8.49 46.81 -2.63
N HIS A 176 -8.20 46.09 -3.71
CA HIS A 176 -9.14 45.25 -4.45
C HIS A 176 -8.96 43.75 -4.13
N MET A 177 -9.04 43.37 -2.86
CA MET A 177 -8.94 41.95 -2.46
C MET A 177 -10.24 41.18 -2.74
N SER A 178 -10.12 39.92 -3.16
CA SER A 178 -11.25 38.99 -3.23
C SER A 178 -11.37 38.20 -1.94
N SER A 179 -12.55 38.19 -1.31
CA SER A 179 -12.82 37.42 -0.09
C SER A 179 -13.24 35.96 -0.35
N ASN A 180 -13.77 35.66 -1.54
CA ASN A 180 -14.52 34.42 -1.78
C ASN A 180 -13.86 33.46 -2.78
N HIS A 181 -13.08 33.97 -3.73
CA HIS A 181 -12.46 33.15 -4.78
C HIS A 181 -11.09 33.69 -5.16
N LYS A 182 -10.20 32.82 -5.63
CA LYS A 182 -8.87 33.20 -6.15
C LYS A 182 -9.06 34.04 -7.43
N PRO A 183 -8.79 35.36 -7.42
CA PRO A 183 -8.99 36.20 -8.60
C PRO A 183 -7.93 35.91 -9.65
N SER A 184 -8.19 36.26 -10.92
CA SER A 184 -7.17 36.15 -11.97
C SER A 184 -5.91 36.92 -11.59
N LYS A 185 -4.73 36.43 -12.02
CA LYS A 185 -3.44 37.07 -11.79
C LYS A 185 -3.36 38.48 -12.41
N ASP A 186 -4.20 38.73 -13.41
CA ASP A 186 -4.30 39.99 -14.15
C ASP A 186 -5.14 41.07 -13.44
N MET A 187 -5.62 40.81 -12.21
CA MET A 187 -6.35 41.79 -11.41
C MET A 187 -5.47 43.01 -11.09
N ASP A 188 -6.09 44.19 -10.94
CA ASP A 188 -5.43 45.48 -10.71
C ASP A 188 -4.30 45.41 -9.68
N GLN A 189 -3.12 45.89 -10.07
CA GLN A 189 -1.87 45.79 -9.31
C GLN A 189 -1.32 47.15 -8.89
N VAL A 190 -2.16 48.19 -8.91
CA VAL A 190 -1.72 49.59 -8.80
C VAL A 190 -2.10 50.19 -7.44
N ASP A 191 -3.24 49.78 -6.87
CA ASP A 191 -3.81 50.39 -5.68
C ASP A 191 -3.56 49.55 -4.42
N PHE A 192 -2.51 49.90 -3.69
CA PHE A 192 -2.17 49.29 -2.39
C PHE A 192 -2.53 50.21 -1.22
N GLU A 193 -2.73 49.63 -0.04
CA GLU A 193 -2.85 50.35 1.22
C GLU A 193 -1.55 51.12 1.52
N GLU A 194 -1.67 52.34 2.05
CA GLU A 194 -0.52 53.22 2.34
C GLU A 194 0.29 52.75 3.57
N SER A 195 -0.36 52.02 4.48
CA SER A 195 0.26 51.43 5.67
C SER A 195 0.34 49.92 5.55
N GLY A 196 1.52 49.34 5.76
CA GLY A 196 1.68 47.89 5.73
C GLY A 196 1.49 47.23 7.10
N LYS A 197 1.42 45.90 7.08
CA LYS A 197 1.43 45.04 8.26
C LYS A 197 2.81 44.43 8.45
N LEU A 198 3.32 44.51 9.68
CA LEU A 198 4.64 43.97 10.02
C LEU A 198 4.55 42.45 10.25
N VAL A 199 5.34 41.68 9.50
CA VAL A 199 5.39 40.22 9.55
C VAL A 199 6.80 39.68 9.42
N ARG A 200 7.01 38.44 9.84
CA ARG A 200 8.28 37.71 9.71
C ARG A 200 8.12 36.46 8.87
N ILE A 201 9.21 36.05 8.21
CA ILE A 201 9.26 34.80 7.47
C ILE A 201 9.18 33.63 8.46
N GLN A 202 8.18 32.78 8.27
CA GLN A 202 8.02 31.54 9.03
C GLN A 202 8.55 30.33 8.25
N SER A 203 8.29 30.27 6.95
CA SER A 203 8.81 29.25 6.04
C SER A 203 9.02 29.86 4.66
N GLN A 204 10.08 29.43 3.99
CA GLN A 204 10.41 29.83 2.63
C GLN A 204 10.78 28.58 1.83
N GLU A 205 9.82 28.13 1.03
CA GLU A 205 9.92 26.94 0.18
C GLU A 205 9.82 27.35 -1.30
N SER A 206 10.11 26.43 -2.21
CA SER A 206 10.11 26.73 -3.65
C SER A 206 8.73 27.08 -4.21
N TYR A 207 7.65 26.66 -3.57
CA TYR A 207 6.28 26.89 -4.04
C TYR A 207 5.47 27.79 -3.11
N GLU A 208 6.03 28.16 -1.96
CA GLU A 208 5.29 28.90 -0.94
C GLU A 208 6.22 29.69 -0.02
N LEU A 209 5.91 30.98 0.18
CA LEU A 209 6.51 31.83 1.20
C LEU A 209 5.44 32.15 2.25
N LYS A 210 5.69 31.71 3.49
CA LYS A 210 4.79 31.94 4.63
C LYS A 210 5.33 33.04 5.50
N LEU A 211 4.51 34.07 5.71
CA LEU A 211 4.80 35.15 6.64
C LEU A 211 3.78 35.14 7.78
N ARG A 212 4.22 35.47 8.99
CA ARG A 212 3.34 35.55 10.16
C ARG A 212 3.68 36.78 11.01
N SER A 213 2.67 37.45 11.55
CA SER A 213 2.85 38.55 12.50
C SER A 213 3.34 38.05 13.87
N GLU A 214 3.97 38.92 14.66
CA GLU A 214 4.50 38.54 15.98
C GLU A 214 3.41 38.09 16.96
N ASP A 215 2.22 38.70 16.88
CA ASP A 215 1.05 38.37 17.67
C ASP A 215 0.31 37.11 17.18
N LYS A 216 0.78 36.50 16.08
CA LYS A 216 0.20 35.30 15.43
C LYS A 216 -1.25 35.47 14.98
N THR A 217 -1.72 36.71 14.86
CA THR A 217 -3.09 37.00 14.40
C THR A 217 -3.18 37.14 12.90
N LEU A 218 -2.06 37.29 12.19
CA LEU A 218 -2.02 37.51 10.75
C LEU A 218 -1.02 36.59 10.08
N GLU A 219 -1.49 35.88 9.06
CA GLU A 219 -0.70 34.96 8.25
C GLU A 219 -0.86 35.27 6.78
N PHE A 220 0.26 35.28 6.05
CA PHE A 220 0.30 35.41 4.61
C PHE A 220 0.91 34.17 3.99
N TYR A 221 0.32 33.73 2.89
CA TYR A 221 0.78 32.60 2.10
C TYR A 221 0.95 33.05 0.66
N PHE A 222 2.19 33.27 0.24
CA PHE A 222 2.52 33.71 -1.10
C PHE A 222 2.93 32.53 -1.96
N THR A 223 2.29 32.42 -3.12
CA THR A 223 2.51 31.31 -4.07
C THR A 223 3.26 31.76 -5.31
N GLU A 224 3.36 33.07 -5.54
CA GLU A 224 3.95 33.64 -6.75
C GLU A 224 4.59 34.99 -6.44
N LYS A 225 5.61 35.35 -7.23
CA LYS A 225 6.32 36.62 -7.16
C LYS A 225 6.40 37.24 -8.55
N LYS A 226 6.16 38.55 -8.62
CA LYS A 226 6.29 39.37 -9.83
C LYS A 226 7.36 40.43 -9.64
#